data_AF-A0A534UED4-F1
#
_entry.id   AF-A0A534UED4-F1
#
_cell.length_a   1.000
_cell.length_b   1.000
_cell.length_c   1.000
_cell.angle_alpha   90.00
_cell.angle_beta   90.00
_cell.angle_gamma   90.00
#
_symmetry.space_group_name_H-M   'P 1'
#
loop_
_entity.id
_entity.type
_entity.pdbx_description
1 polymer ?
#
loop_
_entity_poly.entity_id
_entity_poly.type
_entity_poly.pdbx_seq_one_letter_code
_entity_poly.pdbx_strand_id
1 'polypeptide(L)'
;MPPKRTKKAPVKRLFQPLPKNTFWIEHDAYDRRVWGHLRSESPSLREVEEKGTALLPHFGSLLQDIFCLLFKYNINYQAEADVLPSALLNEKFLRAIHQGAQYDFLREQTLLNEAHAGLSTLILGERLLTLVREEKFLTRRDLRDLWDIQKQEELVGEKIEEYENADTIPQDQMSEEGKKALQKARERMGGEAQGAEALLRHKTQQLKEDLKQIESQATNRLQAETIKVAQELEDATEEAETWGNTIGTGERTPPGQKLELGRRLAGNEKLKKLARMVGRMKFHAQALRKKVFERSSEELLEVEQGDALHRLLPHELLNLHHPVLRRDFYRRFLDQELIQYSLRGVEEKGKGPMIVCLDGSSSMSGDKEIWSKAVTLTLLEIARKQRRLFRSICFSSAETPLQVLDMNPRDRYEVETKTIMDLAEYFPGGGTDFQKPLVAFQERRYRFYHRRRMPGRPRMGGRVSRAERKTRLLPLLDLD
;
A
#
# COMPACT_ATOMS: atom_id res chain seq x y z
N MET A 1 -2.43 32.39 63.83
CA MET A 1 -2.65 31.07 63.20
C MET A 1 -3.72 31.24 62.14
N PRO A 2 -3.48 30.89 60.86
CA PRO A 2 -4.52 30.96 59.85
C PRO A 2 -5.56 29.83 60.09
N PRO A 3 -6.84 30.05 59.75
CA PRO A 3 -7.88 29.05 59.98
C PRO A 3 -7.60 27.82 59.11
N LYS A 4 -7.62 26.64 59.74
CA LYS A 4 -7.49 25.35 59.06
C LYS A 4 -8.57 25.25 57.97
N ARG A 5 -8.15 25.24 56.71
CA ARG A 5 -8.99 24.80 55.59
C ARG A 5 -9.54 23.42 55.93
N THR A 6 -10.83 23.35 56.22
CA THR A 6 -11.57 22.10 56.30
C THR A 6 -11.47 21.44 54.92
N LYS A 7 -10.67 20.36 54.83
CA LYS A 7 -10.67 19.49 53.65
C LYS A 7 -12.10 18.96 53.50
N LYS A 8 -12.86 19.49 52.54
CA LYS A 8 -14.11 18.87 52.11
C LYS A 8 -13.75 17.43 51.73
N ALA A 9 -14.37 16.45 52.40
CA ALA A 9 -14.25 15.06 52.03
C ALA A 9 -14.63 14.91 50.55
N PRO A 10 -13.94 14.05 49.77
CA PRO A 10 -14.32 13.83 48.39
C PRO A 10 -15.78 13.35 48.37
N VAL A 11 -16.62 14.02 47.57
CA VAL A 11 -18.01 13.62 47.34
C VAL A 11 -17.96 12.17 46.86
N LYS A 12 -18.51 11.24 47.65
CA LYS A 12 -18.66 9.84 47.21
C LYS A 12 -19.51 9.88 45.94
N ARG A 13 -18.89 9.59 44.78
CA ARG A 13 -19.65 9.36 43.56
C ARG A 13 -20.58 8.19 43.82
N LEU A 14 -21.88 8.40 43.62
CA LEU A 14 -22.91 7.37 43.78
C LEU A 14 -22.76 6.26 42.72
N PHE A 15 -22.08 6.56 41.61
CA PHE A 15 -21.91 5.68 40.46
C PHE A 15 -20.43 5.49 40.14
N GLN A 16 -20.04 4.28 39.75
CA GLN A 16 -18.77 4.06 39.07
C GLN A 16 -18.96 4.43 37.59
N PRO A 17 -18.17 5.35 37.04
CA PRO A 17 -18.27 5.67 35.62
C PRO A 17 -17.90 4.44 34.80
N LEU A 18 -18.69 4.14 33.76
CA LEU A 18 -18.32 3.10 32.81
C LEU A 18 -16.98 3.47 32.14
N PRO A 19 -16.09 2.50 31.91
CA PRO A 19 -14.89 2.74 31.13
C PRO A 19 -15.29 3.17 29.72
N LYS A 20 -14.54 4.11 29.13
CA LYS A 20 -14.75 4.52 27.72
C LYS A 20 -13.88 3.73 26.74
N ASN A 21 -13.02 2.87 27.26
CA ASN A 21 -12.02 2.18 26.46
C ASN A 21 -12.56 0.83 25.96
N THR A 22 -12.31 0.56 24.68
CA THR A 22 -12.73 -0.65 23.98
C THR A 22 -11.54 -1.53 23.57
N PHE A 23 -10.32 -1.05 23.85
CA PHE A 23 -9.06 -1.70 23.47
C PHE A 23 -8.49 -2.49 24.64
N TRP A 24 -8.08 -3.73 24.39
CA TRP A 24 -7.45 -4.58 25.39
C TRP A 24 -5.95 -4.40 25.48
N ILE A 25 -5.33 -3.87 24.43
CA ILE A 25 -3.91 -3.59 24.39
C ILE A 25 -3.71 -2.08 24.54
N GLU A 26 -2.69 -1.70 25.31
CA GLU A 26 -2.32 -0.31 25.46
C GLU A 26 -1.76 0.25 24.13
N HIS A 27 -2.37 1.33 23.65
CA HIS A 27 -1.94 2.03 22.43
C HIS A 27 -1.23 3.34 22.76
N ASP A 28 -0.02 3.53 22.23
CA ASP A 28 0.64 4.82 22.30
C ASP A 28 0.23 5.73 21.12
N ALA A 29 0.79 6.95 21.07
CA ALA A 29 0.49 7.88 19.98
C ALA A 29 1.10 7.45 18.63
N TYR A 30 2.16 6.67 18.65
CA TYR A 30 2.83 6.14 17.46
C TYR A 30 2.01 5.01 16.85
N ASP A 31 1.56 4.03 17.64
CA ASP A 31 0.74 2.90 17.23
C ASP A 31 -0.53 3.37 16.52
N ARG A 32 -1.25 4.34 17.12
CA ARG A 32 -2.45 4.93 16.54
C ARG A 32 -2.18 5.59 15.20
N ARG A 33 -1.03 6.27 15.07
CA ARG A 33 -0.65 6.94 13.83
C ARG A 33 -0.29 5.92 12.74
N VAL A 34 0.49 4.90 13.08
CA VAL A 34 0.88 3.83 12.14
C VAL A 34 -0.35 3.09 11.65
N TRP A 35 -1.21 2.64 12.56
CA TRP A 35 -2.47 1.97 12.22
C TRP A 35 -3.37 2.85 11.35
N GLY A 36 -3.52 4.13 11.71
CA GLY A 36 -4.30 5.09 10.93
C GLY A 36 -3.76 5.29 9.51
N HIS A 37 -2.44 5.37 9.34
CA HIS A 37 -1.81 5.48 8.03
C HIS A 37 -2.03 4.22 7.21
N LEU A 38 -1.76 3.05 7.79
CA LEU A 38 -1.95 1.74 7.16
C LEU A 38 -3.40 1.54 6.67
N ARG A 39 -4.38 1.87 7.52
CA ARG A 39 -5.81 1.85 7.20
C ARG A 39 -6.18 2.79 6.05
N SER A 40 -5.56 3.97 6.00
CA SER A 40 -5.84 4.95 4.93
C SER A 40 -5.34 4.47 3.56
N GLU A 41 -4.24 3.72 3.54
CA GLU A 41 -3.60 3.24 2.33
C GLU A 41 -4.07 1.86 1.87
N SER A 42 -4.72 1.08 2.75
CA SER A 42 -5.24 -0.26 2.45
C SER A 42 -6.78 -0.26 2.35
N PRO A 43 -7.35 -0.40 1.14
CA PRO A 43 -8.78 -0.65 0.96
C PRO A 43 -9.23 -1.99 1.57
N SER A 44 -8.42 -3.05 1.50
CA SER A 44 -8.81 -4.36 2.02
C SER A 44 -9.00 -4.36 3.54
N LEU A 45 -8.13 -3.67 4.29
CA LEU A 45 -8.30 -3.53 5.74
C LEU A 45 -9.61 -2.82 6.10
N ARG A 46 -9.96 -1.75 5.37
CA ARG A 46 -11.21 -1.02 5.58
C ARG A 46 -12.44 -1.87 5.28
N GLU A 47 -12.39 -2.65 4.21
CA GLU A 47 -13.50 -3.54 3.85
C GLU A 47 -13.73 -4.62 4.92
N VAL A 48 -12.66 -5.20 5.47
CA VAL A 48 -12.75 -6.19 6.56
C VAL A 48 -13.28 -5.54 7.84
N GLU A 49 -12.81 -4.35 8.18
CA GLU A 49 -13.31 -3.58 9.33
C GLU A 49 -14.80 -3.25 9.20
N GLU A 50 -15.25 -2.75 8.05
CA GLU A 50 -16.66 -2.43 7.79
C GLU A 50 -17.54 -3.68 7.88
N LYS A 51 -17.12 -4.78 7.23
CA LYS A 51 -17.85 -6.06 7.31
C LYS A 51 -17.90 -6.63 8.72
N GLY A 52 -16.85 -6.44 9.50
CA GLY A 52 -16.77 -6.98 10.85
C GLY A 52 -17.47 -6.14 11.90
N THR A 53 -17.41 -4.81 11.79
CA THR A 53 -18.18 -3.89 12.66
C THR A 53 -19.69 -4.04 12.50
N ALA A 54 -20.15 -4.50 11.33
CA ALA A 54 -21.55 -4.86 11.12
C ALA A 54 -21.96 -6.18 11.83
N LEU A 55 -20.99 -7.04 12.19
CA LEU A 55 -21.26 -8.36 12.77
C LEU A 55 -20.99 -8.41 14.28
N LEU A 56 -19.90 -7.79 14.74
CA LEU A 56 -19.42 -7.82 16.10
C LEU A 56 -19.22 -6.40 16.66
N PRO A 57 -19.59 -6.15 17.93
CA PRO A 57 -19.30 -4.89 18.59
C PRO A 57 -17.78 -4.69 18.68
N HIS A 58 -17.33 -3.44 18.50
CA HIS A 58 -15.92 -3.04 18.64
C HIS A 58 -14.92 -3.84 17.78
N PHE A 59 -15.35 -4.38 16.64
CA PHE A 59 -14.46 -5.14 15.74
C PHE A 59 -13.28 -4.29 15.20
N GLY A 60 -13.48 -3.00 14.95
CA GLY A 60 -12.39 -2.10 14.58
C GLY A 60 -11.33 -1.95 15.67
N SER A 61 -11.75 -1.98 16.94
CA SER A 61 -10.83 -2.01 18.09
C SER A 61 -10.06 -3.32 18.16
N LEU A 62 -10.74 -4.45 17.92
CA LEU A 62 -10.10 -5.77 17.86
C LEU A 62 -9.01 -5.82 16.78
N LEU A 63 -9.27 -5.32 15.57
CA LEU A 63 -8.25 -5.30 14.51
C LEU A 63 -7.02 -4.49 14.92
N GLN A 64 -7.22 -3.34 15.56
CA GLN A 64 -6.12 -2.53 16.04
C GLN A 64 -5.34 -3.23 17.18
N ASP A 65 -6.03 -3.90 18.09
CA ASP A 65 -5.40 -4.72 19.13
C ASP A 65 -4.60 -5.88 18.49
N ILE A 66 -5.14 -6.60 17.51
CA ILE A 66 -4.42 -7.66 16.78
C ILE A 66 -3.16 -7.10 16.12
N PHE A 67 -3.26 -5.93 15.48
CA PHE A 67 -2.10 -5.25 14.90
C PHE A 67 -1.04 -4.96 15.97
N CYS A 68 -1.42 -4.40 17.11
CA CYS A 68 -0.49 -4.08 18.18
C CYS A 68 0.11 -5.33 18.83
N LEU A 69 -0.66 -6.42 18.92
CA LEU A 69 -0.20 -7.72 19.40
C LEU A 69 0.95 -8.27 18.53
N LEU A 70 0.91 -8.03 17.22
CA LEU A 70 1.93 -8.50 16.28
C LEU A 70 3.09 -7.49 16.11
N PHE A 71 2.77 -6.20 16.14
CA PHE A 71 3.71 -5.13 15.84
C PHE A 71 4.61 -4.73 17.03
N LYS A 72 4.04 -4.68 18.25
CA LYS A 72 4.73 -4.06 19.41
C LYS A 72 5.76 -4.97 20.05
N TYR A 73 6.83 -4.35 20.54
CA TYR A 73 7.89 -5.04 21.29
C TYR A 73 7.44 -5.49 22.69
N ASN A 74 6.66 -4.66 23.39
CA ASN A 74 6.09 -4.98 24.70
C ASN A 74 4.57 -4.90 24.61
N ILE A 75 3.89 -5.95 25.05
CA ILE A 75 2.42 -6.04 25.05
C ILE A 75 1.94 -5.87 26.48
N ASN A 76 1.25 -4.76 26.72
CA ASN A 76 0.59 -4.48 27.98
C ASN A 76 -0.91 -4.66 27.80
N TYR A 77 -1.48 -5.64 28.50
CA TYR A 77 -2.92 -5.80 28.58
C TYR A 77 -3.50 -4.83 29.60
N GLN A 78 -4.62 -4.21 29.24
CA GLN A 78 -5.40 -3.40 30.16
C GLN A 78 -6.13 -4.29 31.18
N ALA A 79 -6.42 -3.74 32.35
CA ALA A 79 -7.24 -4.43 33.33
C ALA A 79 -8.68 -4.51 32.82
N GLU A 80 -9.37 -5.62 33.12
CA GLU A 80 -10.76 -5.84 32.71
C GLU A 80 -11.70 -4.72 33.21
N ALA A 81 -11.39 -4.10 34.35
CA ALA A 81 -12.17 -2.98 34.89
C ALA A 81 -12.10 -1.70 34.03
N ASP A 82 -11.06 -1.57 33.19
CA ASP A 82 -10.82 -0.41 32.34
C ASP A 82 -11.37 -0.59 30.92
N VAL A 83 -12.00 -1.73 30.61
CA VAL A 83 -12.54 -2.06 29.28
C VAL A 83 -14.04 -2.28 29.34
N LEU A 84 -14.76 -1.86 28.29
CA LEU A 84 -16.21 -2.08 28.19
C LEU A 84 -16.57 -3.58 28.16
N PRO A 85 -17.63 -4.00 28.89
CA PRO A 85 -18.12 -5.39 28.88
C PRO A 85 -18.40 -5.99 27.48
N SER A 86 -18.90 -5.20 26.55
CA SER A 86 -19.18 -5.58 25.16
C SER A 86 -17.92 -5.96 24.38
N ALA A 87 -16.74 -5.51 24.83
CA ALA A 87 -15.45 -5.86 24.26
C ALA A 87 -14.82 -7.11 24.92
N LEU A 88 -15.45 -7.77 25.90
CA LEU A 88 -14.90 -8.97 26.56
C LEU A 88 -14.57 -10.11 25.59
N LEU A 89 -15.37 -10.27 24.53
CA LEU A 89 -15.10 -11.27 23.50
C LEU A 89 -13.75 -11.01 22.78
N ASN A 90 -13.40 -9.74 22.57
CA ASN A 90 -12.15 -9.37 21.90
C ASN A 90 -10.93 -9.86 22.69
N GLU A 91 -10.98 -9.81 24.03
CA GLU A 91 -9.93 -10.37 24.89
C GLU A 91 -9.70 -11.85 24.60
N LYS A 92 -10.78 -12.62 24.44
CA LYS A 92 -10.72 -14.07 24.21
C LYS A 92 -10.05 -14.38 22.88
N PHE A 93 -10.35 -13.61 21.84
CA PHE A 93 -9.65 -13.74 20.56
C PHE A 93 -8.17 -13.38 20.67
N LEU A 94 -7.83 -12.29 21.35
CA LEU A 94 -6.44 -11.87 21.54
C LEU A 94 -5.64 -12.91 22.33
N ARG A 95 -6.22 -13.47 23.41
CA ARG A 95 -5.59 -14.52 24.20
C ARG A 95 -5.45 -15.83 23.42
N ALA A 96 -6.48 -16.21 22.65
CA ALA A 96 -6.43 -17.39 21.79
C ALA A 96 -5.28 -17.32 20.77
N ILE A 97 -5.05 -16.14 20.18
CA ILE A 97 -3.93 -15.89 19.27
C ILE A 97 -2.61 -15.92 20.04
N HIS A 98 -2.47 -15.16 21.13
CA HIS A 98 -1.22 -15.00 21.89
C HIS A 98 -0.73 -16.31 22.53
N GLN A 99 -1.62 -17.20 22.99
CA GLN A 99 -1.23 -18.44 23.67
C GLN A 99 -0.74 -19.56 22.73
N GLY A 100 -0.88 -19.41 21.41
CA GLY A 100 -0.41 -20.41 20.46
C GLY A 100 1.11 -20.36 20.29
N ALA A 101 1.80 -21.50 20.22
CA ALA A 101 3.24 -21.56 19.92
C ALA A 101 3.59 -20.90 18.57
N GLN A 102 2.61 -20.73 17.69
CA GLN A 102 2.74 -20.14 16.36
C GLN A 102 2.65 -18.61 16.36
N TYR A 103 2.19 -18.03 17.48
CA TYR A 103 2.28 -16.60 17.71
C TYR A 103 3.74 -16.13 17.67
N ASP A 104 4.65 -16.87 18.32
CA ASP A 104 6.07 -16.51 18.35
C ASP A 104 6.66 -16.44 16.94
N PHE A 105 6.33 -17.41 16.08
CA PHE A 105 6.77 -17.41 14.68
C PHE A 105 6.23 -16.20 13.89
N LEU A 106 4.93 -15.89 14.01
CA LEU A 106 4.38 -14.68 13.39
C LEU A 106 5.05 -13.42 13.93
N ARG A 107 5.32 -13.38 15.23
CA ARG A 107 5.91 -12.24 15.90
C ARG A 107 7.33 -11.97 15.42
N GLU A 108 8.15 -13.00 15.21
CA GLU A 108 9.49 -12.85 14.65
C GLU A 108 9.48 -12.11 13.30
N GLN A 109 8.46 -12.34 12.47
CA GLN A 109 8.34 -11.72 11.15
C GLN A 109 7.62 -10.36 11.15
N THR A 110 6.81 -10.08 12.19
CA THR A 110 5.91 -8.90 12.24
C THR A 110 6.40 -7.81 13.19
N LEU A 111 7.32 -8.11 14.09
CA LEU A 111 7.83 -7.18 15.09
C LEU A 111 8.44 -5.94 14.44
N LEU A 112 7.89 -4.77 14.78
CA LEU A 112 8.25 -3.46 14.23
C LEU A 112 8.17 -3.37 12.68
N ASN A 113 7.50 -4.31 12.03
CA ASN A 113 7.27 -4.32 10.59
C ASN A 113 5.80 -4.01 10.29
N GLU A 114 5.53 -2.76 9.94
CA GLU A 114 4.18 -2.24 9.70
C GLU A 114 3.43 -3.00 8.59
N ALA A 115 4.14 -3.38 7.52
CA ALA A 115 3.53 -4.08 6.39
C ALA A 115 3.18 -5.52 6.74
N HIS A 116 4.08 -6.24 7.42
CA HIS A 116 3.85 -7.64 7.80
C HIS A 116 2.79 -7.73 8.89
N ALA A 117 2.91 -6.95 9.97
CA ALA A 117 1.91 -6.92 11.03
C ALA A 117 0.53 -6.54 10.48
N GLY A 118 0.49 -5.59 9.55
CA GLY A 118 -0.73 -5.21 8.84
C GLY A 118 -1.33 -6.34 8.00
N LEU A 119 -0.52 -7.04 7.20
CA LEU A 119 -0.99 -8.15 6.36
C LEU A 119 -1.49 -9.31 7.21
N SER A 120 -0.78 -9.69 8.26
CA SER A 120 -1.22 -10.71 9.20
C SER A 120 -2.52 -10.33 9.91
N THR A 121 -2.67 -9.06 10.29
CA THR A 121 -3.92 -8.55 10.89
C THR A 121 -5.08 -8.64 9.90
N LEU A 122 -4.85 -8.29 8.63
CA LEU A 122 -5.86 -8.42 7.57
C LEU A 122 -6.33 -9.87 7.44
N ILE A 123 -5.39 -10.80 7.28
CA ILE A 123 -5.69 -12.22 7.08
C ILE A 123 -6.40 -12.78 8.32
N LEU A 124 -5.88 -12.53 9.53
CA LEU A 124 -6.53 -12.96 10.77
C LEU A 124 -7.95 -12.40 10.91
N GLY A 125 -8.16 -11.13 10.58
CA GLY A 125 -9.47 -10.49 10.58
C GLY A 125 -10.46 -11.18 9.63
N GLU A 126 -10.05 -11.46 8.38
CA GLU A 126 -10.88 -12.18 7.41
C GLU A 126 -11.23 -13.60 7.87
N ARG A 127 -10.25 -14.34 8.41
CA ARG A 127 -10.45 -15.70 8.93
C ARG A 127 -11.40 -15.68 10.12
N LEU A 128 -11.22 -14.74 11.05
CA LEU A 128 -12.11 -14.57 12.19
C LEU A 128 -13.54 -14.30 11.71
N LEU A 129 -13.75 -13.38 10.76
CA LEU A 129 -15.07 -13.12 10.20
C LEU A 129 -15.68 -14.34 9.51
N THR A 130 -14.88 -15.14 8.82
CA THR A 130 -15.35 -16.36 8.17
C THR A 130 -15.83 -17.36 9.23
N LEU A 131 -15.05 -17.58 10.29
CA LEU A 131 -15.42 -18.50 11.37
C LEU A 131 -16.67 -18.03 12.13
N VAL A 132 -16.84 -16.73 12.33
CA VAL A 132 -18.04 -16.14 12.95
C VAL A 132 -19.26 -16.32 12.05
N ARG A 133 -19.13 -16.08 10.74
CA ARG A 133 -20.23 -16.25 9.76
C ARG A 133 -20.67 -17.70 9.59
N GLU A 134 -19.73 -18.63 9.68
CA GLU A 134 -20.00 -20.06 9.62
C GLU A 134 -20.51 -20.65 10.94
N GLU A 135 -20.80 -19.79 11.94
CA GLU A 135 -21.30 -20.17 13.27
C GLU A 135 -20.45 -21.25 13.94
N LYS A 136 -19.13 -21.22 13.71
CA LYS A 136 -18.23 -22.29 14.18
C LYS A 136 -18.16 -22.31 15.69
N PHE A 137 -17.99 -21.15 16.31
CA PHE A 137 -17.82 -21.01 17.77
C PHE A 137 -18.73 -19.94 18.38
N LEU A 138 -19.48 -19.18 17.57
CA LEU A 138 -20.49 -18.22 18.01
C LEU A 138 -21.79 -18.50 17.27
N THR A 139 -22.89 -18.56 18.00
CA THR A 139 -24.23 -18.67 17.43
C THR A 139 -24.83 -17.29 17.17
N ARG A 140 -25.90 -17.22 16.34
CA ARG A 140 -26.64 -15.96 16.14
C ARG A 140 -27.22 -15.38 17.42
N ARG A 141 -27.51 -16.24 18.40
CA ARG A 141 -27.99 -15.81 19.72
C ARG A 141 -26.89 -15.07 20.45
N ASP A 142 -25.69 -15.64 20.51
CA ASP A 142 -24.54 -15.03 21.19
C ASP A 142 -24.19 -13.66 20.58
N LEU A 143 -24.27 -13.54 19.25
CA LEU A 143 -24.09 -12.27 18.56
C LEU A 143 -25.12 -11.23 19.00
N ARG A 144 -26.40 -11.62 19.09
CA ARG A 144 -27.47 -10.74 19.55
C ARG A 144 -27.26 -10.31 20.99
N ASP A 145 -26.85 -11.23 21.86
CA ASP A 145 -26.61 -10.96 23.27
C ASP A 145 -25.45 -9.96 23.46
N LEU A 146 -24.41 -10.02 22.62
CA LEU A 146 -23.32 -9.04 22.57
C LEU A 146 -23.79 -7.63 22.17
N TRP A 147 -24.61 -7.52 21.11
CA TRP A 147 -25.21 -6.24 20.70
C TRP A 147 -26.17 -5.68 21.75
N ASP A 148 -26.92 -6.55 22.42
CA ASP A 148 -27.80 -6.16 23.52
C ASP A 148 -27.00 -5.60 24.71
N ILE A 149 -25.82 -6.14 25.00
CA ILE A 149 -24.91 -5.63 26.04
C ILE A 149 -24.38 -4.25 25.66
N GLN A 150 -23.87 -4.06 24.44
CA GLN A 150 -23.41 -2.74 23.98
C GLN A 150 -24.52 -1.69 24.10
N LYS A 151 -25.75 -2.03 23.71
CA LYS A 151 -26.90 -1.14 23.87
C LYS A 151 -27.20 -0.81 25.34
N GLN A 152 -27.04 -1.77 26.25
CA GLN A 152 -27.20 -1.49 27.68
C GLN A 152 -26.09 -0.58 28.22
N GLU A 153 -24.86 -0.70 27.72
CA GLU A 153 -23.76 0.20 28.09
C GLU A 153 -24.04 1.64 27.68
N GLU A 154 -24.53 1.85 26.45
CA GLU A 154 -24.94 3.16 25.94
C GLU A 154 -26.04 3.76 26.82
N LEU A 155 -27.08 2.97 27.15
CA LEU A 155 -28.18 3.40 28.03
C LEU A 155 -27.70 3.75 29.44
N VAL A 156 -26.82 2.94 30.04
CA VAL A 156 -26.25 3.24 31.36
C VAL A 156 -25.39 4.50 31.30
N GLY A 157 -24.60 4.67 30.24
CA GLY A 157 -23.82 5.88 29.99
C GLY A 157 -24.69 7.13 29.93
N GLU A 158 -25.74 7.11 29.10
CA GLU A 158 -26.71 8.21 28.99
C GLU A 158 -27.36 8.53 30.34
N LYS A 159 -27.78 7.51 31.12
CA LYS A 159 -28.43 7.70 32.42
C LYS A 159 -27.48 8.27 33.48
N ILE A 160 -26.21 7.87 33.46
CA ILE A 160 -25.18 8.44 34.33
C ILE A 160 -24.91 9.90 33.94
N GLU A 161 -24.81 10.21 32.65
CA GLU A 161 -24.63 11.59 32.18
C GLU A 161 -25.83 12.48 32.50
N GLU A 162 -27.07 11.99 32.34
CA GLU A 162 -28.29 12.68 32.78
C GLU A 162 -28.25 13.00 34.28
N TYR A 163 -27.81 12.05 35.09
CA TYR A 163 -27.66 12.24 36.54
C TYR A 163 -26.59 13.28 36.88
N GLU A 164 -25.41 13.23 36.26
CA GLU A 164 -24.32 14.19 36.47
C GLU A 164 -24.71 15.62 36.02
N ASN A 165 -25.42 15.74 34.90
CA ASN A 165 -25.97 17.00 34.42
C ASN A 165 -27.01 17.56 35.39
N ALA A 166 -27.86 16.71 35.97
CA ALA A 166 -28.81 17.13 37.01
C ALA A 166 -28.10 17.53 38.33
N ASP A 167 -26.92 16.96 38.60
CA ASP A 167 -26.14 17.29 39.80
C ASP A 167 -25.48 18.68 39.71
N THR A 168 -25.09 19.10 38.51
CA THR A 168 -24.43 20.39 38.23
C THR A 168 -25.37 21.60 38.18
N ILE A 169 -26.70 21.41 38.24
CA ILE A 169 -27.68 22.50 38.26
C ILE A 169 -27.55 23.33 39.56
N PRO A 170 -27.28 24.65 39.47
CA PRO A 170 -27.13 25.51 40.65
C PRO A 170 -28.43 25.62 41.45
N GLN A 171 -28.38 25.22 42.73
CA GLN A 171 -29.54 25.26 43.62
C GLN A 171 -29.81 26.64 44.24
N ASP A 172 -28.86 27.58 44.09
CA ASP A 172 -28.85 28.87 44.77
C ASP A 172 -29.90 29.87 44.23
N GLN A 173 -30.50 29.61 43.05
CA GLN A 173 -31.52 30.48 42.44
C GLN A 173 -32.94 29.86 42.42
N MET A 174 -33.15 28.68 43.02
CA MET A 174 -34.43 27.98 42.97
C MET A 174 -35.29 28.20 44.22
N SER A 175 -36.61 28.30 44.04
CA SER A 175 -37.61 28.24 45.12
C SER A 175 -37.51 26.92 45.90
N GLU A 176 -37.91 26.90 47.19
CA GLU A 176 -37.90 25.70 48.05
C GLU A 176 -38.69 24.52 47.45
N GLU A 177 -39.75 24.80 46.69
CA GLU A 177 -40.51 23.80 45.94
C GLU A 177 -39.71 23.23 44.75
N GLY A 178 -38.95 24.10 44.07
CA GLY A 178 -38.03 23.72 42.98
C GLY A 178 -36.87 22.85 43.47
N LYS A 179 -36.34 23.14 44.67
CA LYS A 179 -35.30 22.30 45.32
C LYS A 179 -35.84 20.90 45.64
N LYS A 180 -37.04 20.79 46.21
CA LYS A 180 -37.68 19.49 46.50
C LYS A 180 -38.04 18.72 45.22
N ALA A 181 -38.50 19.39 44.18
CA ALA A 181 -38.78 18.77 42.88
C ALA A 181 -37.50 18.24 42.21
N LEU A 182 -36.42 19.03 42.23
CA LEU A 182 -35.11 18.63 41.73
C LEU A 182 -34.55 17.44 42.52
N GLN A 183 -34.71 17.42 43.84
CA GLN A 183 -34.26 16.32 44.69
C GLN A 183 -35.02 15.01 44.41
N LYS A 184 -36.35 15.06 44.25
CA LYS A 184 -37.14 13.89 43.83
C LYS A 184 -36.78 13.40 42.43
N ALA A 185 -36.53 14.32 41.50
CA ALA A 185 -36.07 13.97 40.16
C ALA A 185 -34.70 13.27 40.21
N ARG A 186 -33.77 13.78 41.03
CA ARG A 186 -32.45 13.16 41.25
C ARG A 186 -32.55 11.75 41.84
N GLU A 187 -33.42 11.54 42.84
CA GLU A 187 -33.63 10.22 43.43
C GLU A 187 -34.21 9.22 42.41
N ARG A 188 -35.16 9.67 41.59
CA ARG A 188 -35.73 8.85 40.51
C ARG A 188 -34.71 8.50 39.44
N MET A 189 -33.98 9.50 38.93
CA MET A 189 -32.91 9.27 37.95
C MET A 189 -31.80 8.38 38.50
N GLY A 190 -31.46 8.55 39.79
CA GLY A 190 -30.49 7.70 40.46
C GLY A 190 -30.95 6.25 40.57
N GLY A 191 -32.22 6.01 40.90
CA GLY A 191 -32.81 4.66 40.93
C GLY A 191 -32.87 4.00 39.55
N GLU A 192 -33.23 4.77 38.52
CA GLU A 192 -33.23 4.30 37.13
C GLU A 192 -31.81 3.93 36.64
N ALA A 193 -30.81 4.76 36.96
CA ALA A 193 -29.41 4.49 36.66
C ALA A 193 -28.88 3.25 37.41
N GLN A 194 -29.21 3.08 38.70
CA GLN A 194 -28.85 1.89 39.48
C GLN A 194 -29.50 0.61 38.92
N GLY A 195 -30.75 0.69 38.50
CA GLY A 195 -31.46 -0.44 37.88
C GLY A 195 -30.81 -0.86 36.56
N ALA A 196 -30.46 0.11 35.71
CA ALA A 196 -29.77 -0.14 34.45
C ALA A 196 -28.36 -0.72 34.68
N GLU A 197 -27.60 -0.19 35.65
CA GLU A 197 -26.28 -0.69 36.01
C GLU A 197 -26.34 -2.13 36.57
N ALA A 198 -27.32 -2.43 37.41
CA ALA A 198 -27.52 -3.78 37.95
C ALA A 198 -27.87 -4.79 36.84
N LEU A 199 -28.71 -4.40 35.89
CA LEU A 199 -29.04 -5.22 34.72
C LEU A 199 -27.81 -5.48 33.85
N LEU A 200 -27.01 -4.44 33.57
CA LEU A 200 -25.77 -4.55 32.81
C LEU A 200 -24.78 -5.50 33.52
N ARG A 201 -24.62 -5.38 34.84
CA ARG A 201 -23.77 -6.28 35.64
C ARG A 201 -24.23 -7.74 35.55
N HIS A 202 -25.53 -7.99 35.67
CA HIS A 202 -26.07 -9.34 35.54
C HIS A 202 -25.81 -9.93 34.15
N LYS A 203 -26.11 -9.18 33.08
CA LYS A 203 -25.83 -9.61 31.69
C LYS A 203 -24.35 -9.83 31.44
N THR A 204 -23.50 -8.96 31.98
CA THR A 204 -22.04 -9.08 31.87
C THR A 204 -21.55 -10.36 32.54
N GLN A 205 -22.07 -10.70 33.72
CA GLN A 205 -21.68 -11.92 34.41
C GLN A 205 -22.11 -13.18 33.64
N GLN A 206 -23.33 -13.17 33.07
CA GLN A 206 -23.79 -14.24 32.19
C GLN A 206 -22.90 -14.39 30.96
N LEU A 207 -22.57 -13.29 30.28
CA LEU A 207 -21.66 -13.30 29.13
C LEU A 207 -20.31 -13.93 29.50
N LYS A 208 -19.74 -13.62 30.66
CA LYS A 208 -18.47 -14.22 31.10
C LYS A 208 -18.55 -15.74 31.25
N GLU A 209 -19.68 -16.27 31.68
CA GLU A 209 -19.90 -17.71 31.80
C GLU A 209 -20.00 -18.37 30.42
N ASP A 210 -20.74 -17.76 29.51
CA ASP A 210 -20.90 -18.24 28.12
C ASP A 210 -19.55 -18.19 27.37
N LEU A 211 -18.78 -17.11 27.55
CA LEU A 211 -17.46 -16.95 26.94
C LEU A 211 -16.45 -18.01 27.38
N LYS A 212 -16.54 -18.54 28.61
CA LYS A 212 -15.66 -19.64 29.05
C LYS A 212 -15.88 -20.91 28.25
N GLN A 213 -17.10 -21.18 27.81
CA GLN A 213 -17.40 -22.35 26.97
C GLN A 213 -16.85 -22.16 25.55
N ILE A 214 -17.07 -20.96 24.99
CA ILE A 214 -16.61 -20.57 23.65
C ILE A 214 -15.08 -20.56 23.57
N GLU A 215 -14.38 -20.11 24.62
CA GLU A 215 -12.93 -19.94 24.68
C GLU A 215 -12.18 -21.22 24.27
N SER A 216 -12.56 -22.38 24.80
CA SER A 216 -11.89 -23.66 24.48
C SER A 216 -11.99 -24.03 22.99
N GLN A 217 -13.16 -23.83 22.38
CA GLN A 217 -13.41 -24.15 20.98
C GLN A 217 -12.79 -23.12 20.03
N ALA A 218 -12.84 -21.85 20.42
CA ALA A 218 -12.25 -20.75 19.68
C ALA A 218 -10.72 -20.86 19.66
N THR A 219 -10.10 -21.20 20.80
CA THR A 219 -8.63 -21.29 20.92
C THR A 219 -8.03 -22.25 19.91
N ASN A 220 -8.50 -23.50 19.87
CA ASN A 220 -7.95 -24.51 18.96
C ASN A 220 -8.10 -24.11 17.48
N ARG A 221 -9.23 -23.49 17.11
CA ARG A 221 -9.48 -23.08 15.73
C ARG A 221 -8.67 -21.84 15.33
N LEU A 222 -8.60 -20.84 16.20
CA LEU A 222 -7.83 -19.63 15.92
C LEU A 222 -6.33 -19.93 15.86
N GLN A 223 -5.82 -20.84 16.70
CA GLN A 223 -4.44 -21.32 16.59
C GLN A 223 -4.19 -22.03 15.26
N ALA A 224 -5.13 -22.87 14.80
CA ALA A 224 -5.02 -23.52 13.49
C ALA A 224 -5.03 -22.51 12.32
N GLU A 225 -5.82 -21.45 12.40
CA GLU A 225 -5.79 -20.37 11.40
C GLU A 225 -4.50 -19.54 11.49
N THR A 226 -3.95 -19.36 12.69
CA THR A 226 -2.67 -18.65 12.92
C THR A 226 -1.51 -19.34 12.19
N ILE A 227 -1.47 -20.68 12.15
CA ILE A 227 -0.51 -21.46 11.34
C ILE A 227 -0.62 -21.09 9.86
N LYS A 228 -1.84 -21.04 9.33
CA LYS A 228 -2.06 -20.72 7.92
C LYS A 228 -1.67 -19.29 7.61
N VAL A 229 -1.90 -18.36 8.54
CA VAL A 229 -1.47 -16.96 8.38
C VAL A 229 0.05 -16.85 8.31
N ALA A 230 0.78 -17.61 9.13
CA ALA A 230 2.24 -17.65 9.07
C ALA A 230 2.76 -18.11 7.69
N GLN A 231 2.18 -19.19 7.17
CA GLN A 231 2.52 -19.70 5.83
C GLN A 231 2.15 -18.70 4.72
N GLU A 232 0.94 -18.13 4.78
CA GLU A 232 0.47 -17.15 3.79
C GLU A 232 1.28 -15.85 3.85
N LEU A 233 1.75 -15.45 5.04
CA LEU A 233 2.66 -14.32 5.21
C LEU A 233 4.01 -14.61 4.55
N GLU A 234 4.63 -15.75 4.86
CA GLU A 234 5.92 -16.14 4.30
C GLU A 234 5.86 -16.16 2.76
N ASP A 235 4.88 -16.86 2.18
CA ASP A 235 4.64 -16.88 0.73
C ASP A 235 4.45 -15.48 0.15
N ALA A 236 3.61 -14.64 0.78
CA ALA A 236 3.33 -13.29 0.30
C ALA A 236 4.56 -12.38 0.38
N THR A 237 5.41 -12.55 1.40
CA THR A 237 6.63 -11.77 1.59
C THR A 237 7.70 -12.13 0.57
N GLU A 238 7.99 -13.41 0.37
CA GLU A 238 8.93 -13.87 -0.67
C GLU A 238 8.50 -13.39 -2.05
N GLU A 239 7.19 -13.46 -2.34
CA GLU A 239 6.63 -13.01 -3.61
C GLU A 239 6.68 -11.49 -3.77
N ALA A 240 6.35 -10.73 -2.73
CA ALA A 240 6.40 -9.27 -2.75
C ALA A 240 7.83 -8.75 -2.86
N GLU A 241 8.80 -9.38 -2.19
CA GLU A 241 10.22 -9.08 -2.34
C GLU A 241 10.71 -9.43 -3.75
N THR A 242 10.36 -10.61 -4.25
CA THR A 242 10.68 -11.01 -5.63
C THR A 242 10.11 -9.99 -6.62
N TRP A 243 8.87 -9.58 -6.46
CA TRP A 243 8.22 -8.57 -7.29
C TRP A 243 8.88 -7.19 -7.16
N GLY A 244 9.12 -6.73 -5.93
CA GLY A 244 9.74 -5.44 -5.62
C GLY A 244 11.17 -5.33 -6.16
N ASN A 245 11.97 -6.39 -6.02
CA ASN A 245 13.32 -6.50 -6.58
C ASN A 245 13.30 -6.60 -8.11
N THR A 246 12.29 -7.25 -8.67
CA THR A 246 12.18 -7.47 -10.11
C THR A 246 11.77 -6.20 -10.85
N ILE A 247 10.71 -5.53 -10.38
CA ILE A 247 10.10 -4.36 -11.02
C ILE A 247 10.66 -3.03 -10.48
N GLY A 248 11.48 -3.08 -9.42
CA GLY A 248 12.26 -1.95 -8.95
C GLY A 248 11.47 -0.90 -8.17
N THR A 249 10.35 -1.33 -7.58
CA THR A 249 9.48 -0.55 -6.68
C THR A 249 9.86 -0.71 -5.20
N GLY A 250 10.77 -1.64 -4.87
CA GLY A 250 10.97 -2.17 -3.50
C GLY A 250 11.40 -1.17 -2.40
N GLU A 251 12.10 -0.07 -2.73
CA GLU A 251 12.71 0.80 -1.72
C GLU A 251 11.83 1.99 -1.25
N ARG A 252 10.73 2.31 -1.94
CA ARG A 252 9.93 3.53 -1.66
C ARG A 252 8.43 3.34 -1.55
N THR A 253 7.93 2.11 -1.57
CA THR A 253 6.50 1.85 -1.37
C THR A 253 6.13 2.01 0.11
N PRO A 254 5.11 2.83 0.43
CA PRO A 254 4.54 2.89 1.77
C PRO A 254 4.08 1.50 2.26
N PRO A 255 4.11 1.23 3.57
CA PRO A 255 3.73 -0.07 4.14
C PRO A 255 2.34 -0.55 3.75
N GLY A 256 1.34 0.34 3.66
CA GLY A 256 -0.02 -0.04 3.26
C GLY A 256 -0.08 -0.53 1.80
N GLN A 257 0.71 0.06 0.91
CA GLN A 257 0.81 -0.42 -0.47
C GLN A 257 1.57 -1.74 -0.58
N LYS A 258 2.56 -1.97 0.28
CA LYS A 258 3.27 -3.26 0.35
C LYS A 258 2.34 -4.38 0.83
N LEU A 259 1.51 -4.10 1.83
CA LEU A 259 0.47 -5.00 2.31
C LEU A 259 -0.51 -5.36 1.17
N GLU A 260 -1.05 -4.37 0.47
CA GLU A 260 -1.97 -4.58 -0.65
C GLU A 260 -1.33 -5.39 -1.78
N LEU A 261 -0.06 -5.12 -2.08
CA LEU A 261 0.72 -5.90 -3.04
C LEU A 261 0.84 -7.37 -2.60
N GLY A 262 1.26 -7.62 -1.35
CA GLY A 262 1.38 -8.97 -0.80
C GLY A 262 0.04 -9.72 -0.86
N ARG A 263 -1.06 -9.06 -0.47
CA ARG A 263 -2.40 -9.63 -0.52
C ARG A 263 -2.82 -10.05 -1.93
N ARG A 264 -2.58 -9.19 -2.93
CA ARG A 264 -2.94 -9.49 -4.33
C ARG A 264 -2.08 -10.59 -4.94
N LEU A 265 -0.79 -10.66 -4.57
CA LEU A 265 0.11 -11.70 -5.04
C LEU A 265 -0.27 -13.06 -4.45
N ALA A 266 -0.54 -13.14 -3.14
CA ALA A 266 -0.92 -14.36 -2.45
C ALA A 266 -2.14 -15.04 -3.10
N GLY A 267 -3.14 -14.26 -3.51
CA GLY A 267 -4.37 -14.77 -4.12
C GLY A 267 -4.31 -15.05 -5.63
N ASN A 268 -3.21 -14.70 -6.33
CA ASN A 268 -3.20 -14.70 -7.79
C ASN A 268 -2.00 -15.43 -8.41
N GLU A 269 -2.21 -16.71 -8.74
CA GLU A 269 -1.21 -17.57 -9.41
C GLU A 269 -0.67 -17.00 -10.72
N LYS A 270 -1.47 -16.22 -11.47
CA LYS A 270 -1.02 -15.58 -12.70
C LYS A 270 0.03 -14.51 -12.41
N LEU A 271 -0.17 -13.70 -11.36
CA LEU A 271 0.81 -12.69 -10.95
C LEU A 271 2.09 -13.35 -10.43
N LYS A 272 1.98 -14.45 -9.68
CA LYS A 272 3.14 -15.24 -9.23
C LYS A 272 3.97 -15.75 -10.39
N LYS A 273 3.33 -16.38 -11.40
CA LYS A 273 4.00 -16.84 -12.63
C LYS A 273 4.68 -15.69 -13.37
N LEU A 274 4.01 -14.55 -13.46
CA LEU A 274 4.53 -13.36 -14.10
C LEU A 274 5.77 -12.84 -13.37
N ALA A 275 5.74 -12.74 -12.03
CA ALA A 275 6.87 -12.31 -11.19
C ALA A 275 8.14 -13.11 -11.50
N ARG A 276 8.02 -14.45 -11.45
CA ARG A 276 9.11 -15.39 -11.74
C ARG A 276 9.65 -15.20 -13.16
N MET A 277 8.76 -15.01 -14.14
CA MET A 277 9.15 -14.86 -15.54
C MET A 277 9.90 -13.56 -15.81
N VAL A 278 9.42 -12.42 -15.26
CA VAL A 278 10.12 -11.13 -15.37
C VAL A 278 11.51 -11.22 -14.72
N GLY A 279 11.62 -11.89 -13.55
CA GLY A 279 12.90 -12.12 -12.88
C GLY A 279 13.91 -12.85 -13.76
N ARG A 280 13.50 -13.97 -14.39
CA ARG A 280 14.36 -14.72 -15.34
C ARG A 280 14.76 -13.88 -16.56
N MET A 281 13.81 -13.20 -17.19
CA MET A 281 14.08 -12.36 -18.37
C MET A 281 15.07 -11.24 -18.06
N LYS A 282 14.97 -10.62 -16.88
CA LYS A 282 15.91 -9.60 -16.39
C LYS A 282 17.32 -10.16 -16.25
N PHE A 283 17.48 -11.35 -15.65
CA PHE A 283 18.77 -12.02 -15.52
C PHE A 283 19.42 -12.26 -16.89
N HIS A 284 18.66 -12.79 -17.85
CA HIS A 284 19.14 -12.98 -19.21
C HIS A 284 19.52 -11.66 -19.90
N ALA A 285 18.70 -10.62 -19.77
CA ALA A 285 19.00 -9.31 -20.35
C ALA A 285 20.28 -8.68 -19.77
N GLN A 286 20.51 -8.84 -18.46
CA GLN A 286 21.74 -8.38 -17.80
C GLN A 286 22.97 -9.17 -18.27
N ALA A 287 22.86 -10.49 -18.39
CA ALA A 287 23.95 -11.35 -18.88
C ALA A 287 24.34 -11.02 -20.32
N LEU A 288 23.36 -10.79 -21.21
CA LEU A 288 23.60 -10.37 -22.59
C LEU A 288 24.32 -9.02 -22.66
N ARG A 289 23.93 -8.06 -21.80
CA ARG A 289 24.59 -6.74 -21.75
C ARG A 289 26.05 -6.82 -21.31
N LYS A 290 26.36 -7.66 -20.32
CA LYS A 290 27.76 -7.88 -19.86
C LYS A 290 28.64 -8.41 -20.99
N LYS A 291 28.15 -9.42 -21.74
CA LYS A 291 28.85 -9.97 -22.91
C LYS A 291 29.08 -8.95 -24.04
N VAL A 292 28.14 -8.04 -24.28
CA VAL A 292 28.30 -6.98 -25.30
C VAL A 292 29.33 -5.94 -24.85
N PHE A 293 29.36 -5.59 -23.55
CA PHE A 293 30.32 -4.62 -23.02
C PHE A 293 31.76 -5.16 -23.06
N GLU A 294 31.96 -6.44 -22.73
CA GLU A 294 33.27 -7.12 -22.86
C GLU A 294 33.82 -7.09 -24.29
N ARG A 295 32.94 -7.15 -25.31
CA ARG A 295 33.35 -7.02 -26.72
C ARG A 295 33.67 -5.60 -27.17
N SER A 296 33.13 -4.58 -26.49
CA SER A 296 33.37 -3.17 -26.84
C SER A 296 34.63 -2.58 -26.20
N SER A 297 35.23 -3.25 -25.22
CA SER A 297 36.49 -2.82 -24.58
C SER A 297 37.75 -3.18 -25.38
N GLU A 298 37.64 -4.01 -26.42
CA GLU A 298 38.68 -4.18 -27.42
C GLU A 298 38.44 -3.16 -28.54
N GLU A 299 38.91 -1.93 -28.35
CA GLU A 299 39.00 -0.92 -29.40
C GLU A 299 39.96 -1.42 -30.50
N LEU A 300 39.44 -2.26 -31.39
CA LEU A 300 40.03 -2.47 -32.70
C LEU A 300 39.76 -1.18 -33.50
N LEU A 301 40.73 -0.26 -33.48
CA LEU A 301 40.81 0.84 -34.45
C LEU A 301 40.96 0.22 -35.85
N GLU A 302 39.84 -0.17 -36.47
CA GLU A 302 39.82 -0.63 -37.85
C GLU A 302 40.35 0.49 -38.75
N VAL A 303 41.30 0.13 -39.61
CA VAL A 303 41.99 1.05 -40.52
C VAL A 303 41.36 0.90 -41.92
N GLU A 304 41.10 2.01 -42.58
CA GLU A 304 40.53 2.07 -43.94
C GLU A 304 41.39 2.95 -44.87
N GLN A 305 41.13 2.87 -46.17
CA GLN A 305 41.70 3.80 -47.15
C GLN A 305 40.73 4.96 -47.38
N GLY A 306 41.25 6.19 -47.48
CA GLY A 306 40.46 7.38 -47.78
C GLY A 306 41.30 8.65 -47.94
N ASP A 307 40.67 9.81 -47.78
CA ASP A 307 41.24 11.15 -47.97
C ASP A 307 41.00 12.10 -46.77
N ALA A 308 40.61 11.58 -45.62
CA ALA A 308 40.34 12.38 -44.43
C ALA A 308 41.64 12.73 -43.69
N LEU A 309 42.23 13.90 -44.01
CA LEU A 309 43.46 14.42 -43.40
C LEU A 309 43.47 14.39 -41.86
N HIS A 310 42.32 14.61 -41.22
CA HIS A 310 42.18 14.63 -39.76
C HIS A 310 42.15 13.25 -39.10
N ARG A 311 42.15 12.17 -39.89
CA ARG A 311 42.08 10.77 -39.42
C ARG A 311 43.27 9.93 -39.86
N LEU A 312 44.26 10.54 -40.49
CA LEU A 312 45.42 9.83 -41.01
C LEU A 312 46.20 9.14 -39.90
N LEU A 313 46.72 7.95 -40.21
CA LEU A 313 47.64 7.28 -39.30
C LEU A 313 48.95 8.07 -39.19
N PRO A 314 49.68 7.95 -38.06
CA PRO A 314 50.92 8.69 -37.85
C PRO A 314 51.95 8.52 -38.97
N HIS A 315 52.01 7.34 -39.61
CA HIS A 315 52.94 7.09 -40.70
C HIS A 315 52.59 7.88 -41.99
N GLU A 316 51.31 8.12 -42.28
CA GLU A 316 50.92 8.97 -43.41
C GLU A 316 51.24 10.44 -43.15
N LEU A 317 51.11 10.89 -41.90
CA LEU A 317 51.53 12.24 -41.50
C LEU A 317 53.06 12.43 -41.63
N LEU A 318 53.85 11.39 -41.35
CA LEU A 318 55.29 11.41 -41.59
C LEU A 318 55.63 11.53 -43.08
N ASN A 319 54.90 10.80 -43.95
CA ASN A 319 55.07 10.88 -45.41
C ASN A 319 54.83 12.30 -45.94
N LEU A 320 53.86 13.03 -45.37
CA LEU A 320 53.57 14.42 -45.72
C LEU A 320 54.72 15.39 -45.34
N HIS A 321 55.48 15.09 -44.29
CA HIS A 321 56.59 15.94 -43.84
C HIS A 321 57.90 15.65 -44.59
N HIS A 322 58.10 14.43 -45.10
CA HIS A 322 59.34 14.05 -45.76
C HIS A 322 59.43 14.60 -47.20
N PRO A 323 60.54 15.29 -47.58
CA PRO A 323 60.63 16.02 -48.85
C PRO A 323 60.50 15.14 -50.11
N VAL A 324 60.89 13.86 -50.02
CA VAL A 324 60.78 12.91 -51.14
C VAL A 324 59.41 12.22 -51.17
N LEU A 325 58.86 11.87 -50.00
CA LEU A 325 57.62 11.07 -49.89
C LEU A 325 56.36 11.93 -49.99
N ARG A 326 56.47 13.24 -49.78
CA ARG A 326 55.37 14.19 -49.92
C ARG A 326 54.69 14.11 -51.29
N ARG A 327 55.43 13.82 -52.36
CA ARG A 327 54.86 13.64 -53.71
C ARG A 327 53.99 12.39 -53.83
N ASP A 328 54.43 11.28 -53.23
CA ASP A 328 53.64 10.04 -53.19
C ASP A 328 52.41 10.20 -52.27
N PHE A 329 52.57 10.90 -51.14
CA PHE A 329 51.44 11.28 -50.29
C PHE A 329 50.37 12.05 -51.06
N TYR A 330 50.74 13.07 -51.85
CA TYR A 330 49.76 13.82 -52.64
C TYR A 330 49.08 12.97 -53.72
N ARG A 331 49.81 12.05 -54.36
CA ARG A 331 49.23 11.10 -55.30
C ARG A 331 48.17 10.24 -54.61
N ARG A 332 48.55 9.58 -53.50
CA ARG A 332 47.65 8.71 -52.72
C ARG A 332 46.48 9.47 -52.08
N PHE A 333 46.66 10.74 -51.74
CA PHE A 333 45.59 11.63 -51.28
C PHE A 333 44.54 11.87 -52.36
N LEU A 334 44.97 12.15 -53.60
CA LEU A 334 44.06 12.35 -54.74
C LEU A 334 43.36 11.05 -55.15
N ASP A 335 44.06 9.91 -55.05
CA ASP A 335 43.53 8.59 -55.38
C ASP A 335 42.66 7.99 -54.24
N GLN A 336 42.50 8.70 -53.11
CA GLN A 336 41.80 8.23 -51.90
C GLN A 336 42.37 6.93 -51.29
N GLU A 337 43.68 6.74 -51.44
CA GLU A 337 44.43 5.55 -50.99
C GLU A 337 45.21 5.76 -49.67
N LEU A 338 45.00 6.88 -48.97
CA LEU A 338 45.70 7.11 -47.70
C LEU A 338 45.10 6.26 -46.59
N ILE A 339 45.98 5.75 -45.72
CA ILE A 339 45.57 4.91 -44.60
C ILE A 339 45.09 5.80 -43.44
N GLN A 340 43.81 5.67 -43.08
CA GLN A 340 43.14 6.47 -42.05
C GLN A 340 42.38 5.61 -41.04
N TYR A 341 42.16 6.15 -39.84
CA TYR A 341 41.31 5.51 -38.83
C TYR A 341 39.83 5.56 -39.28
N SER A 342 39.15 4.42 -39.28
CA SER A 342 37.71 4.38 -39.53
C SER A 342 36.96 4.88 -38.28
N LEU A 343 36.02 5.80 -38.48
CA LEU A 343 35.13 6.23 -37.40
C LEU A 343 33.96 5.25 -37.34
N ARG A 344 34.10 4.15 -36.61
CA ARG A 344 32.92 3.51 -36.00
C ARG A 344 32.49 4.36 -34.83
N GLY A 345 31.86 5.49 -35.13
CA GLY A 345 31.00 6.13 -34.14
C GLY A 345 29.96 5.09 -33.76
N VAL A 346 30.01 4.59 -32.52
CA VAL A 346 28.80 4.05 -31.90
C VAL A 346 27.83 5.22 -32.00
N GLU A 347 26.92 5.17 -32.98
CA GLU A 347 25.85 6.14 -33.06
C GLU A 347 25.13 5.99 -31.72
N GLU A 348 25.40 6.89 -30.77
CA GLU A 348 24.52 7.12 -29.65
C GLU A 348 23.25 7.76 -30.22
N LYS A 349 22.50 7.00 -31.02
CA LYS A 349 21.13 7.33 -31.37
C LYS A 349 20.44 7.54 -30.04
N GLY A 350 20.04 8.78 -29.78
CA GLY A 350 19.36 9.15 -28.56
C GLY A 350 18.27 8.12 -28.26
N LYS A 351 18.27 7.57 -27.04
CA LYS A 351 17.34 6.51 -26.66
C LYS A 351 15.92 7.08 -26.66
N GLY A 352 15.19 6.88 -27.77
CA GLY A 352 13.82 7.35 -27.94
C GLY A 352 12.83 6.67 -26.99
N PRO A 353 11.61 7.18 -26.84
CA PRO A 353 10.59 6.52 -26.03
C PRO A 353 10.29 5.10 -26.53
N MET A 354 9.82 4.25 -25.64
CA MET A 354 9.34 2.91 -25.94
C MET A 354 7.82 2.88 -25.80
N ILE A 355 7.13 2.38 -26.83
CA ILE A 355 5.68 2.16 -26.79
C ILE A 355 5.48 0.70 -27.16
N VAL A 356 4.81 -0.04 -26.27
CA VAL A 356 4.53 -1.46 -26.46
C VAL A 356 3.04 -1.64 -26.66
N CYS A 357 2.65 -2.22 -27.79
CA CYS A 357 1.27 -2.60 -28.07
C CYS A 357 1.09 -4.08 -27.71
N LEU A 358 0.19 -4.38 -26.78
CA LEU A 358 -0.12 -5.70 -26.26
C LEU A 358 -1.45 -6.20 -26.81
N ASP A 359 -1.41 -7.34 -27.49
CA ASP A 359 -2.61 -8.05 -27.96
C ASP A 359 -3.30 -8.74 -26.76
N GLY A 360 -4.55 -8.37 -26.52
CA GLY A 360 -5.44 -8.91 -25.49
C GLY A 360 -6.58 -9.76 -26.05
N SER A 361 -6.47 -10.24 -27.29
CA SER A 361 -7.46 -11.13 -27.92
C SER A 361 -7.57 -12.47 -27.21
N SER A 362 -8.69 -13.17 -27.39
CA SER A 362 -8.94 -14.48 -26.77
C SER A 362 -7.86 -15.51 -27.11
N SER A 363 -7.20 -15.38 -28.28
CA SER A 363 -6.13 -16.28 -28.74
C SER A 363 -4.84 -16.20 -27.91
N MET A 364 -4.68 -15.09 -27.18
CA MET A 364 -3.55 -14.82 -26.29
C MET A 364 -3.75 -15.43 -24.90
N SER A 365 -4.94 -15.96 -24.57
CA SER A 365 -5.24 -16.52 -23.25
C SER A 365 -4.23 -17.59 -22.80
N GLY A 366 -4.01 -17.66 -21.48
CA GLY A 366 -3.08 -18.61 -20.85
C GLY A 366 -1.63 -18.12 -20.87
N ASP A 367 -0.70 -19.00 -21.24
CA ASP A 367 0.73 -18.73 -21.10
C ASP A 367 1.24 -17.64 -22.06
N LYS A 368 0.61 -17.45 -23.22
CA LYS A 368 0.98 -16.41 -24.19
C LYS A 368 0.76 -15.00 -23.62
N GLU A 369 -0.36 -14.81 -22.92
CA GLU A 369 -0.68 -13.57 -22.23
C GLU A 369 0.38 -13.27 -21.18
N ILE A 370 0.65 -14.24 -20.29
CA ILE A 370 1.63 -14.12 -19.21
C ILE A 370 3.01 -13.76 -19.78
N TRP A 371 3.42 -14.43 -20.85
CA TRP A 371 4.69 -14.19 -21.51
C TRP A 371 4.78 -12.79 -22.12
N SER A 372 3.75 -12.36 -22.86
CA SER A 372 3.71 -11.03 -23.48
C SER A 372 3.78 -9.90 -22.43
N LYS A 373 3.08 -10.06 -21.31
CA LYS A 373 3.11 -9.12 -20.18
C LYS A 373 4.45 -9.14 -19.45
N ALA A 374 5.05 -10.31 -19.25
CA ALA A 374 6.37 -10.45 -18.65
C ALA A 374 7.45 -9.75 -19.50
N VAL A 375 7.38 -9.90 -20.83
CA VAL A 375 8.26 -9.15 -21.76
C VAL A 375 8.03 -7.64 -21.61
N THR A 376 6.78 -7.20 -21.60
CA THR A 376 6.43 -5.77 -21.46
C THR A 376 6.96 -5.17 -20.16
N LEU A 377 6.79 -5.86 -19.03
CA LEU A 377 7.30 -5.43 -17.73
C LEU A 377 8.84 -5.46 -17.66
N THR A 378 9.47 -6.42 -18.33
CA THR A 378 10.94 -6.44 -18.48
C THR A 378 11.42 -5.23 -19.29
N LEU A 379 10.72 -4.89 -20.39
CA LEU A 379 11.04 -3.71 -21.20
C LEU A 379 10.80 -2.40 -20.44
N LEU A 380 9.78 -2.33 -19.58
CA LEU A 380 9.53 -1.20 -18.70
C LEU A 380 10.72 -0.96 -17.75
N GLU A 381 11.25 -2.01 -17.12
CA GLU A 381 12.41 -1.89 -16.23
C GLU A 381 13.67 -1.47 -17.01
N ILE A 382 13.87 -2.01 -18.21
CA ILE A 382 14.96 -1.59 -19.10
C ILE A 382 14.81 -0.10 -19.45
N ALA A 383 13.60 0.33 -19.82
CA ALA A 383 13.32 1.72 -20.14
C ALA A 383 13.56 2.64 -18.94
N ARG A 384 13.16 2.24 -17.74
CA ARG A 384 13.43 2.97 -16.49
C ARG A 384 14.92 3.15 -16.25
N LYS A 385 15.72 2.07 -16.30
CA LYS A 385 17.18 2.14 -16.15
C LYS A 385 17.86 2.98 -17.22
N GLN A 386 17.31 2.96 -18.44
CA GLN A 386 17.80 3.76 -19.56
C GLN A 386 17.24 5.19 -19.58
N ARG A 387 16.42 5.59 -18.61
CA ARG A 387 15.75 6.90 -18.55
C ARG A 387 14.97 7.21 -19.84
N ARG A 388 14.23 6.22 -20.32
CA ARG A 388 13.35 6.29 -21.50
C ARG A 388 11.91 6.33 -21.03
N LEU A 389 11.11 7.17 -21.68
CA LEU A 389 9.66 7.16 -21.46
C LEU A 389 9.07 5.87 -22.04
N PHE A 390 8.16 5.24 -21.30
CA PHE A 390 7.60 3.93 -21.58
C PHE A 390 6.07 3.99 -21.47
N ARG A 391 5.39 3.43 -22.47
CA ARG A 391 3.93 3.32 -22.52
C ARG A 391 3.53 1.93 -22.96
N SER A 392 2.50 1.40 -22.32
CA SER A 392 1.80 0.19 -22.75
C SER A 392 0.44 0.56 -23.36
N ILE A 393 0.05 -0.11 -24.44
CA ILE A 393 -1.27 0.00 -25.08
C ILE A 393 -1.81 -1.43 -25.21
N CYS A 394 -2.77 -1.81 -24.37
CA CYS A 394 -3.46 -3.09 -24.52
C CYS A 394 -4.70 -2.91 -25.41
N PHE A 395 -4.88 -3.80 -26.39
CA PHE A 395 -5.97 -3.76 -27.37
C PHE A 395 -6.59 -5.15 -27.55
N SER A 396 -7.88 -5.22 -27.86
CA SER A 396 -8.51 -6.46 -28.34
C SER A 396 -9.45 -6.17 -29.51
N SER A 397 -10.76 -6.19 -29.32
CA SER A 397 -11.73 -5.92 -30.39
C SER A 397 -11.86 -4.42 -30.68
N ALA A 398 -12.41 -4.07 -31.84
CA ALA A 398 -12.69 -2.67 -32.16
C ALA A 398 -13.65 -2.03 -31.13
N GLU A 399 -14.55 -2.80 -30.52
CA GLU A 399 -15.54 -2.26 -29.58
C GLU A 399 -15.01 -2.10 -28.15
N THR A 400 -13.87 -2.72 -27.83
CA THR A 400 -13.25 -2.61 -26.50
C THR A 400 -12.35 -1.38 -26.43
N PRO A 401 -12.44 -0.58 -25.35
CA PRO A 401 -11.60 0.61 -25.18
C PRO A 401 -10.13 0.21 -24.98
N LEU A 402 -9.23 0.93 -25.64
CA LEU A 402 -7.78 0.72 -25.48
C LEU A 402 -7.36 1.06 -24.05
N GLN A 403 -6.69 0.13 -23.36
CA GLN A 403 -6.05 0.43 -22.08
C GLN A 403 -4.68 1.05 -22.36
N VAL A 404 -4.59 2.37 -22.24
CA VAL A 404 -3.34 3.12 -22.45
C VAL A 404 -2.73 3.49 -21.11
N LEU A 405 -1.63 2.83 -20.75
CA LEU A 405 -0.93 3.05 -19.50
C LEU A 405 0.38 3.81 -19.74
N ASP A 406 0.41 5.05 -19.27
CA ASP A 406 1.62 5.84 -19.18
C ASP A 406 2.41 5.41 -17.95
N MET A 407 3.47 4.62 -18.15
CA MET A 407 4.09 3.89 -17.05
C MET A 407 5.11 4.72 -16.28
N ASN A 408 5.68 5.76 -16.90
CA ASN A 408 6.63 6.66 -16.26
C ASN A 408 6.56 8.11 -16.81
N PRO A 409 5.40 8.79 -16.75
CA PRO A 409 5.11 10.01 -17.52
C PRO A 409 5.89 11.29 -17.14
N ARG A 410 6.89 11.24 -16.24
CA ARG A 410 7.57 12.41 -15.65
C ARG A 410 9.10 12.27 -15.60
N ASP A 411 9.80 13.38 -15.34
CA ASP A 411 11.28 13.51 -15.23
C ASP A 411 11.95 12.58 -14.20
N ARG A 412 11.17 11.90 -13.34
CA ARG A 412 11.68 10.98 -12.32
C ARG A 412 11.78 9.53 -12.78
N TYR A 413 11.18 9.17 -13.92
CA TYR A 413 11.14 7.80 -14.43
C TYR A 413 10.61 6.77 -13.40
N GLU A 414 9.85 7.23 -12.41
CA GLU A 414 9.22 6.39 -11.38
C GLU A 414 7.97 5.73 -11.95
N VAL A 415 7.72 4.49 -11.52
CA VAL A 415 6.55 3.71 -11.93
C VAL A 415 5.65 3.54 -10.71
N GLU A 416 4.36 3.83 -10.88
CA GLU A 416 3.37 3.61 -9.84
C GLU A 416 3.01 2.12 -9.77
N THR A 417 3.08 1.53 -8.56
CA THR A 417 2.76 0.12 -8.31
C THR A 417 1.38 -0.24 -8.83
N LYS A 418 0.39 0.63 -8.59
CA LYS A 418 -0.99 0.43 -9.07
C LYS A 418 -1.06 0.20 -10.58
N THR A 419 -0.36 1.02 -11.36
CA THR A 419 -0.40 0.93 -12.83
C THR A 419 0.29 -0.34 -13.35
N ILE A 420 1.30 -0.85 -12.64
CA ILE A 420 1.91 -2.16 -12.92
C ILE A 420 0.89 -3.28 -12.68
N MET A 421 0.16 -3.21 -11.56
CA MET A 421 -0.87 -4.20 -11.23
C MET A 421 -2.01 -4.16 -12.24
N ASP A 422 -2.48 -2.97 -12.61
CA ASP A 422 -3.52 -2.78 -13.63
C ASP A 422 -3.11 -3.41 -14.97
N LEU A 423 -1.83 -3.31 -15.37
CA LEU A 423 -1.30 -3.96 -16.57
C LEU A 423 -1.27 -5.49 -16.42
N ALA A 424 -0.84 -5.98 -15.25
CA ALA A 424 -0.67 -7.41 -15.00
C ALA A 424 -2.03 -8.14 -14.93
N GLU A 425 -3.04 -7.53 -14.32
CA GLU A 425 -4.37 -8.11 -14.11
C GLU A 425 -5.27 -7.97 -15.34
N TYR A 426 -5.22 -6.86 -16.08
CA TYR A 426 -6.17 -6.56 -17.16
C TYR A 426 -6.03 -7.50 -18.38
N PHE A 427 -7.09 -8.24 -18.71
CA PHE A 427 -7.19 -9.03 -19.94
C PHE A 427 -8.61 -8.88 -20.53
N PRO A 428 -8.78 -8.13 -21.63
CA PRO A 428 -10.12 -7.85 -22.16
C PRO A 428 -10.74 -9.05 -22.87
N GLY A 429 -9.92 -9.93 -23.48
CA GLY A 429 -10.43 -10.99 -24.36
C GLY A 429 -11.12 -10.43 -25.62
N GLY A 430 -11.60 -11.33 -26.47
CA GLY A 430 -12.37 -10.99 -27.67
C GLY A 430 -11.57 -11.10 -28.98
N GLY A 431 -11.99 -10.33 -29.98
CA GLY A 431 -11.33 -10.27 -31.30
C GLY A 431 -10.03 -9.48 -31.30
N THR A 432 -9.52 -9.15 -32.49
CA THR A 432 -8.25 -8.43 -32.65
C THR A 432 -8.38 -7.31 -33.68
N ASP A 433 -8.17 -6.07 -33.24
CA ASP A 433 -8.09 -4.87 -34.08
C ASP A 433 -6.72 -4.21 -33.90
N PHE A 434 -5.86 -4.37 -34.91
CA PHE A 434 -4.51 -3.81 -34.93
C PHE A 434 -4.48 -2.35 -35.42
N GLN A 435 -5.54 -1.82 -36.01
CA GLN A 435 -5.52 -0.47 -36.61
C GLN A 435 -5.62 0.62 -35.53
N LYS A 436 -6.57 0.49 -34.60
CA LYS A 436 -6.75 1.43 -33.48
C LYS A 436 -5.48 1.69 -32.66
N PRO A 437 -4.73 0.67 -32.20
CA PRO A 437 -3.50 0.92 -31.43
C PRO A 437 -2.40 1.58 -32.28
N LEU A 438 -2.33 1.32 -33.59
CA LEU A 438 -1.34 1.95 -34.48
C LEU A 438 -1.65 3.43 -34.74
N VAL A 439 -2.93 3.80 -34.88
CA VAL A 439 -3.35 5.21 -34.99
C VAL A 439 -3.04 5.95 -33.69
N ALA A 440 -3.40 5.36 -32.55
CA ALA A 440 -3.08 5.91 -31.22
C ALA A 440 -1.56 6.06 -31.00
N PHE A 441 -0.76 5.12 -31.51
CA PHE A 441 0.71 5.20 -31.51
C PHE A 441 1.20 6.40 -32.32
N GLN A 442 0.68 6.60 -33.55
CA GLN A 442 1.11 7.68 -34.43
C GLN A 442 0.80 9.06 -33.84
N GLU A 443 -0.46 9.32 -33.43
CA GLU A 443 -0.87 10.59 -32.84
C GLU A 443 -0.01 10.97 -31.62
N ARG A 444 0.27 9.99 -30.76
CA ARG A 444 1.06 10.21 -29.54
C ARG A 444 2.54 10.38 -29.84
N ARG A 445 3.10 9.67 -30.83
CA ARG A 445 4.47 9.88 -31.31
C ARG A 445 4.64 11.33 -31.76
N TYR A 446 3.71 11.88 -32.54
CA TYR A 446 3.72 13.29 -32.93
C TYR A 446 3.72 14.23 -31.72
N ARG A 447 2.80 14.02 -30.76
CA ARG A 447 2.70 14.84 -29.55
C ARG A 447 3.98 14.81 -28.67
N PHE A 448 4.71 13.69 -28.67
CA PHE A 448 5.97 13.52 -27.95
C PHE A 448 7.15 14.26 -28.59
N TYR A 449 7.31 14.15 -29.92
CA TYR A 449 8.38 14.84 -30.64
C TYR A 449 8.21 16.36 -30.66
N HIS A 450 6.97 16.86 -30.71
CA HIS A 450 6.69 18.30 -30.70
C HIS A 450 6.87 18.96 -29.33
N ARG A 451 6.70 18.23 -28.21
CA ARG A 451 6.98 18.77 -26.86
C ARG A 451 8.47 19.05 -26.62
N ARG A 452 9.38 18.35 -27.32
CA ARG A 452 10.84 18.54 -27.24
C ARG A 452 11.40 19.61 -28.19
N ARG A 453 10.60 20.11 -29.15
CA ARG A 453 11.01 21.10 -30.16
C ARG A 453 10.56 22.54 -29.87
N MET A 454 10.27 22.89 -28.62
CA MET A 454 10.12 24.30 -28.23
C MET A 454 11.50 24.86 -27.84
N PRO A 455 12.06 25.83 -28.58
CA PRO A 455 13.35 26.43 -28.25
C PRO A 455 13.27 27.25 -26.95
N GLY A 456 14.30 27.05 -26.11
CA GLY A 456 14.70 27.83 -24.93
C GLY A 456 13.73 28.84 -24.32
N ARG A 457 13.22 28.53 -23.12
CA ARG A 457 13.19 29.54 -22.06
C ARG A 457 14.54 29.48 -21.34
N PRO A 458 15.31 30.58 -21.25
CA PRO A 458 16.54 30.57 -20.47
C PRO A 458 16.21 30.25 -19.02
N ARG A 459 17.02 29.39 -18.41
CA ARG A 459 17.04 29.19 -16.95
C ARG A 459 17.52 30.50 -16.31
N MET A 460 16.59 31.43 -16.04
CA MET A 460 16.84 32.53 -15.14
C MET A 460 16.86 31.98 -13.72
N GLY A 461 18.06 31.77 -13.19
CA GLY A 461 18.29 31.73 -11.75
C GLY A 461 17.89 33.09 -11.18
N GLY A 462 16.74 33.13 -10.50
CA GLY A 462 16.26 34.32 -9.82
C GLY A 462 15.22 33.90 -8.80
N ARG A 463 15.49 34.19 -7.52
CA ARG A 463 14.58 33.97 -6.40
C ARG A 463 13.24 34.64 -6.71
N VAL A 464 12.18 33.86 -6.93
CA VAL A 464 10.83 34.41 -7.05
C VAL A 464 10.21 34.48 -5.66
N SER A 465 9.99 35.72 -5.23
CA SER A 465 9.28 36.12 -4.03
C SER A 465 7.86 35.54 -3.96
N ARG A 466 7.37 35.34 -2.73
CA ARG A 466 6.15 34.62 -2.32
C ARG A 466 4.82 35.26 -2.75
N ALA A 467 4.79 36.16 -3.74
CA ALA A 467 3.63 37.02 -4.03
C ALA A 467 2.74 36.60 -5.22
N GLU A 468 3.13 35.67 -6.10
CA GLU A 468 2.35 35.34 -7.32
C GLU A 468 1.61 33.98 -7.28
N ARG A 469 1.09 33.57 -6.11
CA ARG A 469 0.27 32.34 -5.98
C ARG A 469 -1.26 32.52 -6.07
N LYS A 470 -1.75 33.70 -6.47
CA LYS A 470 -3.20 33.95 -6.59
C LYS A 470 -3.57 34.49 -7.97
N THR A 471 -3.61 33.61 -8.98
CA THR A 471 -4.56 33.66 -10.11
C THR A 471 -4.18 32.57 -11.11
N ARG A 472 -4.92 31.45 -11.10
CA ARG A 472 -5.17 30.54 -12.24
C ARG A 472 -5.91 29.30 -11.71
N LEU A 473 -7.14 29.53 -11.31
CA LEU A 473 -8.21 28.54 -11.31
C LEU A 473 -9.29 29.17 -12.20
N LEU A 474 -9.56 28.55 -13.34
CA LEU A 474 -10.90 28.44 -13.95
C LEU A 474 -10.81 27.50 -15.18
N PRO A 475 -11.88 26.74 -15.46
CA PRO A 475 -11.90 25.55 -16.32
C PRO A 475 -12.19 25.90 -17.78
N LEU A 476 -11.69 25.06 -18.70
CA LEU A 476 -12.13 25.06 -20.10
C LEU A 476 -13.38 24.17 -20.19
N LEU A 477 -14.53 24.83 -20.25
CA LEU A 477 -15.78 24.34 -20.83
C LEU A 477 -15.75 24.63 -22.34
N ASP A 478 -16.21 23.63 -23.11
CA ASP A 478 -16.89 23.59 -24.42
C ASP A 478 -16.81 24.73 -25.45
N LEU A 479 -17.09 24.32 -26.70
CA LEU A 479 -17.27 25.01 -28.00
C LEU A 479 -16.04 24.77 -28.93
N ASP A 480 -16.12 24.04 -30.04
CA ASP A 480 -17.24 23.65 -30.93
C ASP A 480 -17.17 22.19 -31.39
#